data_AF-A0A973TEX2-F1
#
_entry.id   AF-A0A973TEX2-F1
#
_cell.length_a   1.000
_cell.length_b   1.000
_cell.length_c   1.000
_cell.angle_alpha   90.00
_cell.angle_beta   90.00
_cell.angle_gamma   90.00
#
_symmetry.space_group_name_H-M   'P 1'
#
loop_
_entity.id
_entity.type
_entity.pdbx_description
1 polymer ?
#
loop_
_entity_poly.entity_id
_entity_poly.type
_entity_poly.pdbx_seq_one_letter_code
_entity_poly.pdbx_strand_id
1 'polypeptide(L)'
;MRRRLDKALDARMAQATSHVDRAAAQRVVESARTLGLPTARIDALVARANDIPGAGDALPGDASMRLVRSGDGLVAIAVRQVSRADYARFANATARPEALCRQRISLLRLVRPISWQTPGFAQSPSQPVVCVSWGDASAYAQWLGRRTGFRYRLPNAGEERALPATGGSRAISEWLGQCGNGCGERLGAGRSWRGPSGTRPLDPGRGYDDVGFRLVREL
;
A
#
# COMPACT_ATOMS: atom_id res chain seq x y z
N MET A 1 17.91 25.52 36.91
CA MET A 1 17.22 24.23 36.68
C MET A 1 16.37 24.25 35.39
N ARG A 2 15.43 25.19 35.21
CA ARG A 2 14.57 25.33 34.00
C ARG A 2 15.31 25.27 32.64
N ARG A 3 16.38 26.06 32.46
CA ARG A 3 17.18 26.06 31.21
C ARG A 3 17.76 24.69 30.82
N ARG A 4 18.13 23.85 31.81
CA ARG A 4 18.64 22.49 31.54
C ARG A 4 17.51 21.55 31.09
N LEU A 5 16.32 21.71 31.68
CA LEU A 5 15.12 20.95 31.32
C LEU A 5 14.66 21.29 29.90
N ASP A 6 14.58 22.58 29.56
CA ASP A 6 14.19 23.02 28.22
C ASP A 6 15.13 22.47 27.15
N LYS A 7 16.44 22.57 27.39
CA LYS A 7 17.47 22.01 26.48
C LYS A 7 17.31 20.49 26.31
N ALA A 8 16.96 19.77 27.37
CA ALA A 8 16.76 18.32 27.29
C ALA A 8 15.51 17.95 26.48
N LEU A 9 14.40 18.66 26.64
CA LEU A 9 13.19 18.44 25.85
C LEU A 9 13.42 18.81 24.37
N ASP A 10 14.14 19.89 24.09
CA ASP A 10 14.51 20.26 22.72
C ASP A 10 15.40 19.22 22.05
N ALA A 11 16.39 18.69 22.76
CA ALA A 11 17.25 17.64 22.24
C ALA A 11 16.46 16.36 21.90
N ARG A 12 15.52 15.96 22.77
CA ARG A 12 14.63 14.81 22.52
C ARG A 12 13.67 15.06 21.36
N MET A 13 13.11 16.27 21.25
CA MET A 13 12.25 16.64 20.12
C MET A 13 13.03 16.65 18.80
N ALA A 14 14.26 17.18 18.80
CA ALA A 14 15.14 17.17 17.64
C ALA A 14 15.50 15.74 17.21
N GLN A 15 15.80 14.86 18.18
CA GLN A 15 16.03 13.44 17.92
C GLN A 15 14.77 12.76 17.34
N ALA A 16 13.59 12.99 17.91
CA ALA A 16 12.34 12.46 17.36
C ALA A 16 12.09 12.95 15.92
N THR A 17 12.41 14.22 15.64
CA THR A 17 12.31 14.81 14.30
C THR A 17 13.28 14.14 13.32
N SER A 18 14.55 13.96 13.70
CA SER A 18 15.56 13.33 12.82
C SER A 18 15.25 11.86 12.52
N HIS A 19 14.49 11.18 13.38
CA HIS A 19 14.06 9.80 13.19
C HIS A 19 12.64 9.65 12.64
N VAL A 20 11.95 10.75 12.30
CA VAL A 20 10.55 10.74 11.83
C VAL A 20 9.65 9.94 12.80
N ASP A 21 9.86 10.11 14.11
CA ASP A 21 9.13 9.42 15.16
C ASP A 21 8.15 10.37 15.85
N ARG A 22 6.98 10.54 15.23
CA ARG A 22 5.88 11.34 15.80
C ARG A 22 5.49 10.84 17.20
N ALA A 23 5.53 9.52 17.45
CA ALA A 23 5.17 8.97 18.76
C ALA A 23 6.20 9.37 19.84
N ALA A 24 7.50 9.37 19.52
CA ALA A 24 8.52 9.93 20.42
C ALA A 24 8.33 11.43 20.66
N ALA A 25 8.00 12.20 19.63
CA ALA A 25 7.71 13.62 19.78
C ALA A 25 6.49 13.87 20.67
N GLN A 26 5.44 13.05 20.55
CA GLN A 26 4.26 13.10 21.43
C GLN A 26 4.61 12.77 22.89
N ARG A 27 5.53 11.83 23.15
CA ARG A 27 6.03 11.58 24.51
C ARG A 27 6.79 12.78 25.09
N VAL A 28 7.47 13.57 24.26
CA VAL A 28 8.09 14.83 24.70
C VAL A 28 7.02 15.87 25.08
N VAL A 29 5.95 15.99 24.28
CA VAL A 29 4.80 16.85 24.60
C VAL A 29 4.15 16.44 25.93
N GLU A 30 3.92 15.15 26.14
CA GLU A 30 3.31 14.64 27.37
C GLU A 30 4.20 14.92 28.59
N SER A 31 5.51 14.70 28.47
CA SER A 31 6.48 15.06 29.51
C SER A 31 6.41 16.56 29.85
N ALA A 32 6.32 17.44 28.84
CA ALA A 32 6.19 18.88 29.03
C ALA A 32 4.91 19.26 29.78
N ARG A 33 3.79 18.56 29.52
CA ARG A 33 2.52 18.73 30.24
C ARG A 33 2.65 18.32 31.71
N THR A 34 3.22 17.15 31.98
CA THR A 34 3.43 16.65 33.36
C THR A 34 4.33 17.57 34.18
N LEU A 35 5.32 18.20 33.54
CA LEU A 35 6.25 19.13 34.17
C LEU A 35 5.67 20.54 34.39
N GLY A 36 4.44 20.80 33.96
CA GLY A 36 3.78 22.10 34.14
C GLY A 36 4.45 23.23 33.36
N LEU A 37 4.94 22.96 32.14
CA LEU A 37 5.51 24.02 31.30
C LEU A 37 4.43 25.01 30.81
N PRO A 38 4.80 26.26 30.46
CA PRO A 38 3.84 27.24 29.95
C PRO A 38 3.10 26.73 28.71
N THR A 39 1.80 27.06 28.59
CA THR A 39 0.93 26.60 27.50
C THR A 39 1.51 26.91 26.12
N ALA A 40 2.00 28.13 25.89
CA ALA A 40 2.64 28.51 24.62
C ALA A 40 3.81 27.61 24.23
N ARG A 41 4.55 27.08 25.21
CA ARG A 41 5.65 26.15 24.98
C ARG A 41 5.15 24.75 24.63
N ILE A 42 4.12 24.27 25.32
CA ILE A 42 3.46 22.99 25.01
C ILE A 42 2.89 23.06 23.59
N ASP A 43 2.21 24.15 23.23
CA ASP A 43 1.62 24.35 21.90
C ASP A 43 2.68 24.33 20.80
N ALA A 44 3.83 24.97 21.03
CA ALA A 44 4.96 24.92 20.10
C ALA A 44 5.51 23.48 19.93
N LEU A 45 5.57 22.69 21.01
CA LEU A 45 5.99 21.29 20.94
C LEU A 45 4.93 20.42 20.24
N VAL A 46 3.65 20.69 20.44
CA VAL A 46 2.53 20.02 19.75
C VAL A 46 2.60 20.28 18.26
N ALA A 47 2.76 21.55 17.84
CA ALA A 47 2.90 21.91 16.43
C ALA A 47 4.06 21.15 15.77
N ARG A 48 5.25 21.19 16.39
CA ARG A 48 6.42 20.44 15.91
C ARG A 48 6.19 18.93 15.84
N ALA A 49 5.51 18.34 16.82
CA ALA A 49 5.20 16.92 16.81
C ALA A 49 4.24 16.55 15.68
N ASN A 50 3.25 17.40 15.40
CA ASN A 50 2.28 17.18 14.32
C ASN A 50 2.90 17.34 12.92
N ASP A 51 3.91 18.21 12.78
CA ASP A 51 4.64 18.41 11.53
C ASP A 51 5.46 17.16 11.12
N ILE A 52 5.85 16.30 12.07
CA ILE A 52 6.53 15.03 11.77
C ILE A 52 5.53 14.08 11.13
N PRO A 53 5.70 13.60 9.89
CA PRO A 53 4.77 12.66 9.25
C PRO A 53 4.54 11.38 10.07
N GLY A 54 3.32 10.87 10.08
CA GLY A 54 2.93 9.67 10.82
C GLY A 54 2.09 8.70 10.02
N ALA A 55 2.01 7.45 10.49
CA ALA A 55 1.13 6.46 9.89
C ALA A 55 -0.34 6.92 9.92
N GLY A 56 -1.04 6.74 8.80
CA GLY A 56 -2.42 7.19 8.60
C GLY A 56 -2.54 8.55 7.90
N ASP A 57 -1.48 9.35 7.85
CA ASP A 57 -1.52 10.64 7.14
C ASP A 57 -1.62 10.46 5.63
N ALA A 58 -2.19 11.44 4.94
CA ALA A 58 -2.06 11.54 3.49
C ALA A 58 -0.60 11.79 3.10
N LEU A 59 -0.14 11.19 2.00
CA LEU A 59 1.16 11.55 1.44
C LEU A 59 1.09 13.01 0.94
N PRO A 60 2.02 13.90 1.36
CA PRO A 60 2.07 15.26 0.84
C PRO A 60 2.18 15.27 -0.70
N GLY A 61 1.30 16.02 -1.37
CA GLY A 61 1.23 16.10 -2.82
C GLY A 61 0.49 14.95 -3.52
N ASP A 62 0.10 13.90 -2.78
CA ASP A 62 -0.69 12.79 -3.34
C ASP A 62 -1.68 12.22 -2.30
N ALA A 63 -2.87 12.81 -2.27
CA ALA A 63 -3.92 12.41 -1.34
C ALA A 63 -4.48 10.99 -1.59
N SER A 64 -4.12 10.35 -2.72
CA SER A 64 -4.53 8.97 -3.02
C SER A 64 -3.71 7.92 -2.26
N MET A 65 -2.63 8.35 -1.60
CA MET A 65 -1.78 7.50 -0.79
C MET A 65 -1.86 7.87 0.69
N ARG A 66 -1.55 6.88 1.53
CA ARG A 66 -1.47 7.04 2.98
C ARG A 66 -0.12 6.52 3.47
N LEU A 67 0.45 7.22 4.45
CA LEU A 67 1.67 6.80 5.11
C LEU A 67 1.38 5.59 6.00
N VAL A 68 2.23 4.56 5.91
CA VAL A 68 2.16 3.38 6.76
C VAL A 68 3.56 3.03 7.26
N ARG A 69 3.63 2.46 8.46
CA ARG A 69 4.90 2.00 9.04
C ARG A 69 5.40 0.78 8.29
N SER A 70 6.66 0.78 7.89
CA SER A 70 7.34 -0.40 7.33
C SER A 70 8.75 -0.46 7.91
N GLY A 71 8.97 -1.43 8.80
CA GLY A 71 10.18 -1.48 9.63
C GLY A 71 10.35 -0.20 10.47
N ASP A 72 11.55 0.39 10.40
CA ASP A 72 11.89 1.63 11.11
C ASP A 72 11.43 2.91 10.38
N GLY A 73 10.92 2.77 9.15
CA GLY A 73 10.54 3.89 8.29
C GLY A 73 9.04 3.99 8.01
N LEU A 74 8.71 4.93 7.13
CA LEU A 74 7.41 5.09 6.53
C LEU A 74 7.49 4.80 5.03
N VAL A 75 6.43 4.21 4.50
CA VAL A 75 6.18 4.09 3.07
C VAL A 75 4.79 4.65 2.77
N ALA A 76 4.52 5.01 1.52
CA ALA A 76 3.19 5.43 1.12
C ALA A 76 2.48 4.30 0.40
N ILE A 77 1.29 3.91 0.86
CA ILE A 77 0.48 2.87 0.23
C ILE A 77 -0.76 3.49 -0.42
N ALA A 78 -1.09 3.03 -1.62
CA ALA A 78 -2.29 3.48 -2.33
C ALA A 78 -3.56 3.04 -1.56
N VAL A 79 -4.48 3.99 -1.36
CA VAL A 79 -5.78 3.73 -0.69
C VAL A 79 -6.67 2.84 -1.55
N ARG A 80 -6.56 2.98 -2.87
CA ARG A 80 -7.30 2.18 -3.84
C ARG A 80 -6.39 1.17 -4.52
N GLN A 81 -6.98 0.03 -4.86
CA GLN A 81 -6.40 -0.91 -5.80
C GLN A 81 -6.30 -0.27 -7.20
N VAL A 82 -5.35 -0.75 -7.99
CA VAL A 82 -5.17 -0.30 -9.38
C VAL A 82 -6.44 -0.63 -10.17
N SER A 83 -7.04 0.39 -10.78
CA SER A 83 -8.29 0.21 -11.51
C SER A 83 -8.08 -0.44 -12.88
N ARG A 84 -9.14 -0.98 -13.48
CA ARG A 84 -9.08 -1.50 -14.84
C ARG A 84 -8.65 -0.41 -15.84
N ALA A 85 -9.13 0.82 -15.67
CA ALA A 85 -8.74 1.95 -16.50
C ALA A 85 -7.24 2.27 -16.39
N ASP A 86 -6.67 2.20 -15.18
CA ASP A 86 -5.25 2.48 -14.97
C ASP A 86 -4.38 1.39 -15.56
N TYR A 87 -4.75 0.13 -15.33
CA TYR A 87 -4.06 -1.01 -15.92
C TYR A 87 -4.15 -1.01 -17.46
N ALA A 88 -5.30 -0.64 -18.03
CA ALA A 88 -5.45 -0.53 -19.48
C ALA A 88 -4.46 0.47 -20.11
N ARG A 89 -4.19 1.60 -19.43
CA ARG A 89 -3.19 2.57 -19.90
C ARG A 89 -1.78 1.96 -19.93
N PHE A 90 -1.43 1.18 -18.91
CA PHE A 90 -0.16 0.44 -18.88
C PHE A 90 -0.10 -0.62 -19.99
N ALA A 91 -1.14 -1.46 -20.11
CA ALA A 91 -1.17 -2.54 -21.06
C ALA A 91 -1.04 -2.03 -22.50
N ASN A 92 -1.78 -0.97 -22.84
CA ASN A 92 -1.73 -0.32 -24.15
C ASN A 92 -0.37 0.34 -24.40
N ALA A 93 0.18 1.06 -23.42
CA ALA A 93 1.46 1.77 -23.58
C ALA A 93 2.67 0.82 -23.72
N THR A 94 2.54 -0.44 -23.32
CA THR A 94 3.64 -1.41 -23.30
C THR A 94 3.41 -2.63 -24.18
N ALA A 95 2.28 -2.69 -24.90
CA ALA A 95 1.81 -3.88 -25.59
C ALA A 95 1.88 -5.14 -24.70
N ARG A 96 1.47 -5.00 -23.42
CA ARG A 96 1.58 -6.07 -22.43
C ARG A 96 0.72 -7.28 -22.85
N PRO A 97 1.28 -8.49 -22.99
CA PRO A 97 0.48 -9.68 -23.26
C PRO A 97 -0.46 -9.99 -22.09
N GLU A 98 -1.63 -10.53 -22.39
CA GLU A 98 -2.60 -10.90 -21.36
C GLU A 98 -2.16 -12.16 -20.62
N ALA A 99 -2.23 -12.15 -19.30
CA ALA A 99 -2.06 -13.35 -18.50
C ALA A 99 -3.27 -14.28 -18.65
N LEU A 100 -3.01 -15.59 -18.56
CA LEU A 100 -4.08 -16.58 -18.42
C LEU A 100 -4.79 -16.37 -17.09
N CYS A 101 -6.10 -16.09 -17.12
CA CYS A 101 -6.89 -16.00 -15.91
C CYS A 101 -7.33 -17.41 -15.45
N ARG A 102 -6.88 -17.82 -14.26
CA ARG A 102 -7.16 -19.15 -13.69
C ARG A 102 -8.66 -19.33 -13.47
N GLN A 103 -9.15 -20.49 -13.89
CA GLN A 103 -10.51 -20.95 -13.65
C GLN A 103 -10.50 -22.35 -13.01
N ARG A 104 -11.61 -22.74 -12.37
CA ARG A 104 -11.94 -24.17 -12.22
C ARG A 104 -12.20 -24.73 -13.62
N ILE A 105 -11.60 -25.87 -13.94
CA ILE A 105 -11.65 -26.53 -15.26
C ILE A 105 -13.11 -26.69 -15.68
N SER A 106 -13.51 -26.04 -16.78
CA SER A 106 -14.82 -26.18 -17.40
C SER A 106 -14.64 -26.22 -18.91
N LEU A 107 -15.15 -27.29 -19.55
CA LEU A 107 -15.05 -27.52 -21.00
C LEU A 107 -15.75 -26.44 -21.82
N LEU A 108 -16.77 -25.76 -21.27
CA LEU A 108 -17.51 -24.67 -21.91
C LEU A 108 -16.66 -23.43 -22.25
N ARG A 109 -15.48 -23.28 -21.64
CA ARG A 109 -14.68 -22.03 -21.72
C ARG A 109 -13.40 -22.13 -22.55
N LEU A 110 -13.12 -23.30 -23.13
CA LEU A 110 -12.18 -23.44 -24.24
C LEU A 110 -12.58 -22.55 -25.44
N VAL A 111 -13.85 -22.13 -25.51
CA VAL A 111 -14.41 -21.28 -26.58
C VAL A 111 -14.41 -19.78 -26.22
N ARG A 112 -14.21 -19.40 -24.94
CA ARG A 112 -14.23 -18.00 -24.47
C ARG A 112 -13.18 -17.77 -23.37
N PRO A 113 -11.92 -17.43 -23.73
CA PRO A 113 -10.89 -17.15 -22.75
C PRO A 113 -11.28 -15.92 -21.91
N ILE A 114 -11.08 -16.02 -20.59
CA ILE A 114 -11.28 -14.91 -19.65
C ILE A 114 -9.94 -14.19 -19.49
N SER A 115 -9.98 -12.86 -19.52
CA SER A 115 -8.81 -11.99 -19.34
C SER A 115 -9.18 -10.76 -18.51
N TRP A 116 -8.20 -9.89 -18.25
CA TRP A 116 -8.45 -8.63 -17.55
C TRP A 116 -9.41 -7.70 -18.31
N GLN A 117 -9.52 -7.83 -19.65
CA GLN A 117 -10.47 -7.08 -20.47
C GLN A 117 -11.88 -7.64 -20.33
N THR A 118 -11.99 -8.97 -20.32
CA THR A 118 -13.26 -9.69 -20.23
C THR A 118 -13.21 -10.70 -19.08
N PRO A 119 -13.36 -10.25 -17.81
CA PRO A 119 -13.16 -11.09 -16.63
C PRO A 119 -14.31 -12.09 -16.37
N GLY A 120 -15.30 -12.16 -17.28
CA GLY A 120 -16.46 -13.06 -17.16
C GLY A 120 -17.56 -12.55 -16.23
N PHE A 121 -17.49 -11.29 -15.81
CA PHE A 121 -18.53 -10.58 -15.07
C PHE A 121 -18.49 -9.08 -15.39
N ALA A 122 -19.59 -8.37 -15.13
CA ALA A 122 -19.66 -6.93 -15.32
C ALA A 122 -18.72 -6.21 -14.34
N GLN A 123 -17.83 -5.39 -14.89
CA GLN A 123 -16.90 -4.58 -14.11
C GLN A 123 -16.81 -3.18 -14.74
N SER A 124 -16.79 -2.11 -13.95
CA SER A 124 -16.59 -0.74 -14.46
C SER A 124 -15.10 -0.39 -14.59
N PRO A 125 -14.73 0.65 -15.36
CA PRO A 125 -13.32 1.07 -15.49
C PRO A 125 -12.66 1.49 -14.17
N SER A 126 -13.43 1.99 -13.21
CA SER A 126 -12.93 2.45 -11.90
C SER A 126 -12.77 1.33 -10.86
N GLN A 127 -13.31 0.14 -11.14
CA GLN A 127 -13.15 -1.02 -10.27
C GLN A 127 -11.76 -1.64 -10.43
N PRO A 128 -11.29 -2.38 -9.41
CA PRO A 128 -9.94 -2.94 -9.39
C PRO A 128 -9.73 -3.90 -10.55
N VAL A 129 -8.57 -3.84 -11.21
CA VAL A 129 -8.22 -4.83 -12.22
C VAL A 129 -8.05 -6.21 -11.57
N VAL A 130 -8.54 -7.25 -12.24
CA VAL A 130 -8.34 -8.67 -11.89
C VAL A 130 -7.84 -9.41 -13.13
N CYS A 131 -7.60 -10.72 -13.02
CA CYS A 131 -7.09 -11.53 -14.13
C CYS A 131 -5.72 -11.04 -14.65
N VAL A 132 -4.91 -10.47 -13.76
CA VAL A 132 -3.53 -10.05 -14.00
C VAL A 132 -2.59 -10.88 -13.14
N SER A 133 -1.46 -11.27 -13.71
CA SER A 133 -0.46 -12.07 -13.00
C SER A 133 0.34 -11.23 -12.00
N TRP A 134 1.05 -11.88 -11.09
CA TRP A 134 2.02 -11.18 -10.23
C TRP A 134 3.08 -10.46 -11.07
N GLY A 135 3.52 -11.10 -12.16
CA GLY A 135 4.47 -10.51 -13.11
C GLY A 135 3.94 -9.23 -13.77
N ASP A 136 2.64 -9.16 -14.05
CA ASP A 136 1.98 -7.96 -14.58
C ASP A 136 1.89 -6.84 -13.55
N ALA A 137 1.49 -7.18 -12.33
CA ALA A 137 1.40 -6.24 -11.22
C ALA A 137 2.77 -5.61 -10.90
N SER A 138 3.83 -6.44 -10.88
CA SER A 138 5.22 -6.00 -10.70
C SER A 138 5.69 -5.11 -11.86
N ALA A 139 5.39 -5.49 -13.11
CA ALA A 139 5.75 -4.70 -14.28
C ALA A 139 5.01 -3.35 -14.34
N TYR A 140 3.74 -3.31 -13.93
CA TYR A 140 2.96 -2.08 -13.77
C TYR A 140 3.64 -1.13 -12.78
N ALA A 141 4.03 -1.64 -11.60
CA ALA A 141 4.72 -0.85 -10.59
C ALA A 141 6.02 -0.23 -11.13
N GLN A 142 6.85 -1.03 -11.82
CA GLN A 142 8.08 -0.55 -12.45
C GLN A 142 7.81 0.49 -13.55
N TRP A 143 6.80 0.25 -14.39
CA TRP A 143 6.41 1.19 -15.43
C TRP A 143 5.95 2.53 -14.87
N LEU A 144 5.09 2.52 -13.84
CA LEU A 144 4.65 3.75 -13.20
C LEU A 144 5.81 4.49 -12.54
N GLY A 145 6.74 3.76 -11.92
CA GLY A 145 7.92 4.34 -11.31
C GLY A 145 8.80 5.06 -12.32
N ARG A 146 9.09 4.44 -13.47
CA ARG A 146 9.83 5.10 -14.55
C ARG A 146 9.18 6.39 -15.05
N ARG A 147 7.84 6.48 -15.04
CA ARG A 147 7.12 7.67 -15.51
C ARG A 147 7.03 8.81 -14.52
N THR A 148 7.13 8.50 -13.24
CA THR A 148 6.90 9.46 -12.14
C THR A 148 8.19 9.82 -11.40
N GLY A 149 9.28 9.07 -11.61
CA GLY A 149 10.53 9.24 -10.88
C GLY A 149 10.52 8.62 -9.48
N PHE A 150 9.43 7.96 -9.07
CA PHE A 150 9.33 7.30 -7.76
C PHE A 150 9.53 5.78 -7.87
N ARG A 151 9.89 5.16 -6.75
CA ARG A 151 9.99 3.70 -6.67
C ARG A 151 8.68 3.11 -6.18
N TYR A 152 8.00 2.35 -7.04
CA TYR A 152 6.79 1.59 -6.69
C TYR A 152 7.06 0.10 -6.63
N ARG A 153 6.32 -0.58 -5.75
CA ARG A 153 6.30 -2.05 -5.62
C ARG A 153 4.96 -2.53 -5.08
N LEU A 154 4.81 -3.85 -4.99
CA LEU A 154 3.70 -4.48 -4.30
C LEU A 154 3.93 -4.45 -2.77
N PRO A 155 2.85 -4.41 -1.97
CA PRO A 155 2.95 -4.41 -0.51
C PRO A 155 3.48 -5.75 0.03
N ASN A 156 4.06 -5.73 1.23
CA ASN A 156 4.21 -6.92 2.05
C ASN A 156 2.94 -7.17 2.89
N ALA A 157 2.83 -8.32 3.56
CA ALA A 157 1.64 -8.67 4.34
C ALA A 157 1.37 -7.72 5.53
N GLY A 158 2.38 -7.05 6.08
CA GLY A 158 2.21 -6.05 7.15
C GLY A 158 1.62 -4.75 6.61
N GLU A 159 2.18 -4.25 5.51
CA GLU A 159 1.69 -3.07 4.79
C GLU A 159 0.29 -3.30 4.22
N GLU A 160 0.00 -4.51 3.73
CA GLU A 160 -1.35 -4.90 3.27
C GLU A 160 -2.39 -4.76 4.40
N ARG A 161 -2.08 -5.29 5.57
CA ARG A 161 -2.99 -5.25 6.73
C ARG A 161 -3.09 -3.86 7.36
N ALA A 162 -2.06 -3.03 7.24
CA ALA A 162 -2.03 -1.69 7.84
C ALA A 162 -3.09 -0.74 7.24
N LEU A 163 -3.52 -0.99 6.00
CA LEU A 163 -4.54 -0.19 5.34
C LEU A 163 -5.55 -1.08 4.62
N PRO A 164 -6.83 -1.13 5.03
CA PRO A 164 -7.85 -1.83 4.26
C PRO A 164 -7.98 -1.25 2.86
N ALA A 165 -7.92 -2.10 1.84
CA ALA A 165 -8.08 -1.67 0.46
C ALA A 165 -9.53 -1.26 0.15
N THR A 166 -9.69 -0.28 -0.74
CA THR A 166 -11.01 0.19 -1.22
C THR A 166 -11.06 0.15 -2.74
N GLY A 167 -12.27 0.07 -3.31
CA GLY A 167 -12.45 0.35 -4.75
C GLY A 167 -13.43 -0.53 -5.53
N GLY A 168 -14.00 -1.59 -4.94
CA GLY A 168 -14.93 -2.50 -5.64
C GLY A 168 -16.22 -2.77 -4.86
N SER A 169 -17.25 -3.24 -5.58
CA SER A 169 -18.51 -3.71 -4.98
C SER A 169 -18.39 -5.09 -4.32
N ARG A 170 -17.30 -5.81 -4.61
CA ARG A 170 -16.91 -7.08 -3.99
C ARG A 170 -15.47 -6.99 -3.49
N ALA A 171 -15.21 -7.63 -2.36
CA ALA A 171 -13.85 -7.77 -1.85
C ALA A 171 -13.02 -8.66 -2.78
N ILE A 172 -11.81 -8.21 -3.11
CA ILE A 172 -10.80 -9.01 -3.81
C ILE A 172 -9.51 -9.00 -3.00
N SER A 173 -8.78 -10.11 -3.08
CA SER A 173 -7.46 -10.23 -2.50
C SER A 173 -6.41 -9.45 -3.31
N GLU A 174 -5.25 -9.20 -2.72
CA GLU A 174 -4.17 -8.42 -3.31
C GLU A 174 -2.90 -9.24 -3.48
N TRP A 175 -2.24 -9.10 -4.62
CA TRP A 175 -0.87 -9.57 -4.80
C TRP A 175 0.09 -8.87 -3.83
N LEU A 176 0.89 -9.67 -3.12
CA LEU A 176 1.99 -9.20 -2.29
C LEU A 176 3.33 -9.30 -3.03
N GLY A 177 4.31 -8.48 -2.64
CA GLY A 177 5.69 -8.59 -3.11
C GLY A 177 6.42 -9.82 -2.57
N GLN A 178 5.97 -10.36 -1.44
CA GLN A 178 6.57 -11.52 -0.76
C GLN A 178 6.40 -12.81 -1.57
N CYS A 179 7.41 -13.66 -1.54
CA CYS A 179 7.32 -15.01 -2.12
C CYS A 179 6.78 -16.01 -1.09
N GLY A 180 6.19 -17.10 -1.58
CA GLY A 180 5.82 -18.25 -0.77
C GLY A 180 7.02 -19.16 -0.49
N ASN A 181 6.76 -20.41 -0.07
CA ASN A 181 7.81 -21.37 0.20
C ASN A 181 8.66 -21.64 -1.05
N GLY A 182 9.99 -21.50 -0.94
CA GLY A 182 10.92 -21.74 -2.04
C GLY A 182 10.81 -20.76 -3.22
N CYS A 183 10.06 -19.64 -3.08
CA CYS A 183 9.83 -18.62 -4.10
C CYS A 183 9.29 -19.08 -5.47
N GLY A 184 8.82 -20.33 -5.61
CA GLY A 184 8.09 -20.79 -6.79
C GLY A 184 6.67 -20.20 -6.87
N GLU A 185 6.12 -19.79 -5.72
CA GLU A 185 4.81 -19.16 -5.59
C GLU A 185 4.94 -17.73 -5.06
N ARG A 186 3.91 -16.91 -5.30
CA ARG A 186 3.75 -15.60 -4.70
C ARG A 186 2.53 -15.59 -3.79
N LEU A 187 2.52 -14.67 -2.83
CA LEU A 187 1.42 -14.59 -1.87
C LEU A 187 0.36 -13.59 -2.35
N GLY A 188 -0.90 -13.97 -2.22
CA GLY A 188 -2.04 -13.06 -2.20
C GLY A 188 -2.53 -12.89 -0.76
N ALA A 189 -3.03 -11.70 -0.38
CA ALA A 189 -3.55 -11.42 0.96
C ALA A 189 -4.89 -10.67 0.94
N GLY A 190 -5.52 -10.54 2.10
CA GLY A 190 -6.80 -9.84 2.25
C GLY A 190 -8.02 -10.73 2.01
N ARG A 191 -9.21 -10.11 1.98
CA ARG A 191 -10.49 -10.78 1.75
C ARG A 191 -10.77 -10.93 0.26
N SER A 192 -11.26 -12.10 -0.14
CA SER A 192 -11.78 -12.35 -1.48
C SER A 192 -13.20 -12.90 -1.41
N TRP A 193 -14.05 -12.53 -2.37
CA TRP A 193 -15.37 -13.15 -2.56
C TRP A 193 -15.33 -14.67 -2.84
N ARG A 194 -14.15 -15.26 -3.10
CA ARG A 194 -13.99 -16.71 -3.30
C ARG A 194 -13.58 -17.50 -2.06
N GLY A 195 -13.26 -16.84 -0.93
CA GLY A 195 -12.73 -17.57 0.22
C GLY A 195 -12.45 -16.72 1.44
N PRO A 196 -11.94 -17.34 2.52
CA PRO A 196 -11.65 -16.64 3.76
C PRO A 196 -10.53 -15.60 3.58
N SER A 197 -10.48 -14.62 4.49
CA SER A 197 -9.34 -13.71 4.61
C SER A 197 -8.06 -14.45 4.98
N GLY A 198 -6.93 -14.02 4.42
CA GLY A 198 -5.62 -14.49 4.84
C GLY A 198 -4.60 -14.47 3.71
N THR A 199 -3.37 -14.87 4.00
CA THR A 199 -2.35 -15.08 2.97
C THR A 199 -2.53 -16.44 2.33
N ARG A 200 -2.47 -16.52 0.99
CA ARG A 200 -2.47 -17.78 0.26
C ARG A 200 -1.40 -17.79 -0.84
N PRO A 201 -0.74 -18.93 -1.07
CA PRO A 201 0.17 -19.09 -2.21
C PRO A 201 -0.61 -19.16 -3.52
N LEU A 202 -0.03 -18.58 -4.57
CA LEU A 202 -0.61 -18.46 -5.90
C LEU A 202 0.51 -18.57 -6.96
N ASP A 203 0.15 -19.11 -8.12
CA ASP A 203 1.01 -19.20 -9.29
C ASP A 203 1.28 -17.78 -9.83
N PRO A 204 2.54 -17.31 -9.84
CA PRO A 204 2.87 -15.95 -10.23
C PRO A 204 2.70 -15.67 -11.73
N GLY A 205 2.62 -16.70 -12.57
CA GLY A 205 2.43 -16.60 -14.02
C GLY A 205 0.97 -16.51 -14.45
N ARG A 206 0.02 -16.57 -13.51
CA ARG A 206 -1.42 -16.58 -13.80
C ARG A 206 -2.16 -15.44 -13.14
N GLY A 207 -3.19 -14.96 -13.84
CA GLY A 207 -4.18 -14.06 -13.26
C GLY A 207 -5.26 -14.83 -12.50
N TYR A 208 -5.96 -14.14 -11.62
CA TYR A 208 -7.11 -14.67 -10.89
C TYR A 208 -8.21 -13.64 -10.89
N ASP A 209 -9.46 -14.06 -11.02
CA ASP A 209 -10.61 -13.17 -11.11
C ASP A 209 -11.07 -12.61 -9.74
N ASP A 210 -10.29 -12.92 -8.70
CA ASP A 210 -10.48 -12.50 -7.31
C ASP A 210 -9.19 -11.95 -6.67
N VAL A 211 -8.16 -11.70 -7.49
CA VAL A 211 -6.89 -11.11 -7.08
C VAL A 211 -6.61 -9.88 -7.94
N GLY A 212 -6.49 -8.74 -7.28
CA GLY A 212 -5.98 -7.50 -7.87
C GLY A 212 -4.66 -7.11 -7.23
N PHE A 213 -4.31 -5.84 -7.30
CA PHE A 213 -3.11 -5.34 -6.62
C PHE A 213 -3.22 -3.85 -6.33
N ARG A 214 -2.39 -3.40 -5.39
CA ARG A 214 -2.16 -1.99 -5.11
C ARG A 214 -0.67 -1.72 -5.00
N LEU A 215 -0.33 -0.44 -4.95
CA LEU A 215 1.04 -0.01 -4.94
C LEU A 215 1.46 0.54 -3.59
N VAL A 216 2.70 0.23 -3.24
CA VAL A 216 3.49 0.93 -2.23
C VAL A 216 4.55 1.74 -2.95
N ARG A 217 4.74 2.98 -2.50
CA ARG A 217 5.76 3.92 -2.92
C ARG A 217 6.77 4.12 -1.78
N GLU A 218 8.05 4.02 -2.12
CA GLU A 218 9.12 4.42 -1.21
C GLU A 218 9.20 5.95 -1.11
N LEU A 219 9.54 6.46 0.08
CA LEU A 219 9.67 7.89 0.38
C LEU A 219 11.09 8.40 0.13
#